data_AF-W7L727-F1
#
_entry.id   AF-W7L727-F1
#
_cell.length_a   1.000
_cell.length_b   1.000
_cell.length_c   1.000
_cell.angle_alpha   90.00
_cell.angle_beta   90.00
_cell.angle_gamma   90.00
#
_symmetry.space_group_name_H-M   'P 1'
#
loop_
_entity.id
_entity.type
_entity.pdbx_description
1 polymer ?
#
loop_
_entity_poly.entity_id
_entity_poly.type
_entity_poly.pdbx_seq_one_letter_code
_entity_poly.pdbx_strand_id
1 'polypeptide(L)'
;MKVCGNGASDGFRFYVGKDFFLLDRGIDVLIKAKGVEVRKSRDTNVEALGKLTEAIRKGYKYAFLDGYLLTYNFGFGFGEFRILKVDLEDDNFSRLTRALLDGSIEEREYNLELSKVDWSKLKGYTVMVVDEFSLVSSDVDWNVFSYEAGALVNCLELDAKVTGEKVSVGSLSFLVKRYSEFVDLSAFMTLFSVLRGGYEGEFELDNGNGYVYQPFSAVSIKHVGKTRICGKFRLEEPAYCAFGDGISLYSSNEQSLERAIKDVERLREISGKLKS
;
A
#
# COMPACT_ATOMS: atom_id res chain seq x y z
N MET A 1 19.20 -0.75 -3.55
CA MET A 1 17.96 -0.36 -4.25
C MET A 1 18.17 0.94 -5.01
N LYS A 2 17.83 0.94 -6.31
CA LYS A 2 17.83 2.17 -7.12
C LYS A 2 16.53 2.93 -6.89
N VAL A 3 16.63 4.11 -6.29
CA VAL A 3 15.48 4.97 -5.95
C VAL A 3 15.49 6.19 -6.84
N CYS A 4 14.36 6.50 -7.45
CA CYS A 4 14.19 7.52 -8.47
C CYS A 4 13.08 8.50 -8.06
N GLY A 5 13.05 9.67 -8.68
CA GLY A 5 12.08 10.72 -8.36
C GLY A 5 10.63 10.21 -8.44
N ASN A 6 10.35 9.29 -9.36
CA ASN A 6 9.03 8.72 -9.64
C ASN A 6 8.91 7.20 -9.41
N GLY A 7 9.80 6.57 -8.64
CA GLY A 7 9.70 5.13 -8.38
C GLY A 7 11.00 4.48 -7.95
N ALA A 8 11.02 3.15 -7.81
CA ALA A 8 12.22 2.42 -7.39
C ALA A 8 12.36 1.11 -8.17
N SER A 9 13.57 0.58 -8.23
CA SER A 9 13.86 -0.71 -8.84
C SER A 9 14.96 -1.48 -8.13
N ASP A 10 14.72 -2.76 -7.88
CA ASP A 10 15.71 -3.72 -7.34
C ASP A 10 15.23 -5.17 -7.60
N GLY A 11 15.23 -5.59 -8.87
CA GLY A 11 14.59 -6.86 -9.29
C GLY A 11 13.05 -6.79 -9.44
N PHE A 12 12.47 -5.66 -9.07
CA PHE A 12 11.09 -5.24 -9.33
C PHE A 12 11.09 -3.82 -9.93
N ARG A 13 9.92 -3.30 -10.34
CA ARG A 13 9.73 -1.89 -10.67
C ARG A 13 8.52 -1.33 -9.92
N PHE A 14 8.78 -0.42 -8.99
CA PHE A 14 7.76 0.43 -8.38
C PHE A 14 7.71 1.76 -9.12
N TYR A 15 6.51 2.25 -9.42
CA TYR A 15 6.28 3.49 -10.16
C TYR A 15 5.18 4.32 -9.49
N VAL A 16 5.44 5.61 -9.32
CA VAL A 16 4.48 6.61 -8.85
C VAL A 16 4.05 7.44 -10.06
N GLY A 17 2.86 7.14 -10.57
CA GLY A 17 2.20 7.95 -11.59
C GLY A 17 1.56 9.19 -11.00
N LYS A 18 0.86 9.95 -11.85
CA LYS A 18 0.11 11.13 -11.42
C LYS A 18 -1.02 10.77 -10.45
N ASP A 19 -1.80 9.75 -10.82
CA ASP A 19 -3.03 9.36 -10.12
C ASP A 19 -3.04 7.87 -9.73
N PHE A 20 -1.89 7.19 -9.83
CA PHE A 20 -1.77 5.77 -9.53
C PHE A 20 -0.39 5.39 -8.98
N PHE A 21 -0.35 4.26 -8.29
CA PHE A 21 0.86 3.56 -7.88
C PHE A 21 0.88 2.19 -8.53
N LEU A 22 2.05 1.74 -8.95
CA LEU A 22 2.23 0.45 -9.60
C LEU A 22 3.48 -0.24 -9.07
N LEU A 23 3.36 -1.52 -8.70
CA LEU A 23 4.48 -2.40 -8.36
C LEU A 23 4.47 -3.61 -9.29
N ASP A 24 5.40 -3.65 -10.23
CA ASP A 24 5.66 -4.78 -11.12
C ASP A 24 6.74 -5.67 -10.52
N ARG A 25 6.39 -6.92 -10.22
CA ARG A 25 7.28 -7.93 -9.61
C ARG A 25 7.70 -9.02 -10.59
N GLY A 26 7.39 -8.86 -11.89
CA GLY A 26 7.63 -9.84 -12.94
C GLY A 26 6.67 -11.04 -12.96
N ILE A 27 6.18 -11.47 -11.79
CA ILE A 27 5.14 -12.51 -11.65
C ILE A 27 3.72 -11.92 -11.70
N ASP A 28 3.55 -10.71 -11.16
CA ASP A 28 2.32 -9.94 -11.15
C ASP A 28 2.62 -8.44 -11.03
N VAL A 29 1.57 -7.66 -11.23
CA VAL A 29 1.57 -6.21 -11.11
C VAL A 29 0.49 -5.80 -10.12
N LEU A 30 0.88 -5.10 -9.06
CA LEU A 30 -0.05 -4.50 -8.11
C LEU A 30 -0.27 -3.05 -8.49
N ILE A 31 -1.52 -2.61 -8.56
CA ILE A 31 -1.88 -1.26 -8.98
C ILE A 31 -2.86 -0.70 -7.97
N LYS A 32 -2.62 0.51 -7.50
CA LYS A 32 -3.57 1.31 -6.73
C LYS A 32 -3.88 2.57 -7.52
N ALA A 33 -5.15 2.77 -7.82
CA ALA A 33 -5.68 3.98 -8.44
C ALA A 33 -6.82 4.53 -7.57
N LYS A 34 -7.55 5.52 -8.09
CA LYS A 34 -8.65 6.14 -7.37
C LYS A 34 -9.76 5.14 -7.08
N GLY A 35 -10.05 4.89 -5.81
CA GLY A 35 -11.13 4.01 -5.36
C GLY A 35 -10.98 2.51 -5.69
N VAL A 36 -9.86 2.09 -6.30
CA VAL A 36 -9.65 0.70 -6.71
C VAL A 36 -8.20 0.27 -6.59
N GLU A 37 -8.02 -1.00 -6.22
CA GLU A 37 -6.74 -1.69 -6.21
C GLU A 37 -6.87 -3.01 -6.95
N VAL A 38 -5.84 -3.39 -7.72
CA VAL A 38 -5.84 -4.64 -8.47
C VAL A 38 -4.47 -5.32 -8.43
N ARG A 39 -4.49 -6.65 -8.40
CA ARG A 39 -3.37 -7.54 -8.66
C ARG A 39 -3.59 -8.19 -10.02
N LYS A 40 -2.74 -7.87 -10.99
CA LYS A 40 -2.76 -8.43 -12.34
C LYS A 40 -1.62 -9.41 -12.51
N SER A 41 -1.94 -10.69 -12.64
CA SER A 41 -1.02 -11.77 -13.03
C SER A 41 -1.15 -12.11 -14.52
N ARG A 42 -0.26 -12.97 -15.04
CA ARG A 42 -0.29 -13.39 -16.46
C ARG A 42 -1.59 -14.10 -16.86
N ASP A 43 -2.20 -14.82 -15.94
CA ASP A 43 -3.42 -15.61 -16.09
C ASP A 43 -4.68 -14.85 -15.67
N THR A 44 -4.58 -13.53 -15.42
CA THR A 44 -5.74 -12.72 -15.05
C THR A 44 -6.76 -12.66 -16.19
N ASN A 45 -7.96 -13.21 -15.95
CA ASN A 45 -9.08 -13.11 -16.88
C ASN A 45 -9.76 -11.72 -16.76
N VAL A 46 -9.30 -10.78 -17.57
CA VAL A 46 -9.80 -9.39 -17.57
C VAL A 46 -11.29 -9.32 -17.96
N GLU A 47 -11.79 -10.23 -18.80
CA GLU A 47 -13.22 -10.25 -19.16
C GLU A 47 -14.09 -10.60 -17.94
N ALA A 48 -13.72 -11.65 -17.20
CA ALA A 48 -14.43 -12.05 -16.00
C ALA A 48 -14.41 -10.92 -14.95
N LEU A 49 -13.26 -10.30 -14.73
CA LEU A 49 -13.15 -9.14 -13.83
C LEU A 49 -14.03 -7.97 -14.33
N GLY A 50 -14.07 -7.71 -15.63
CA GLY A 50 -14.95 -6.70 -16.22
C GLY A 50 -16.43 -6.93 -15.90
N LYS A 51 -16.93 -8.16 -16.06
CA LYS A 51 -18.32 -8.51 -15.70
C LYS A 51 -18.58 -8.42 -14.20
N LEU A 52 -17.61 -8.80 -13.37
CA LEU A 52 -17.76 -8.62 -11.91
C LEU A 52 -17.73 -7.14 -11.50
N THR A 53 -16.98 -6.27 -12.19
CA THR A 53 -17.08 -4.82 -11.97
C THR A 53 -18.44 -4.26 -12.42
N GLU A 54 -19.05 -4.80 -13.47
CA GLU A 54 -20.43 -4.48 -13.84
C GLU A 54 -21.41 -4.91 -12.74
N ALA A 55 -21.19 -6.08 -12.14
CA ALA A 55 -22.00 -6.55 -11.02
C ALA A 55 -21.95 -5.58 -9.82
N ILE A 56 -20.75 -5.10 -9.47
CA ILE A 56 -20.54 -4.07 -8.43
C ILE A 56 -21.34 -2.80 -8.76
N ARG A 57 -21.27 -2.31 -10.01
CA ARG A 57 -22.00 -1.10 -10.45
C ARG A 57 -23.52 -1.26 -10.39
N LYS A 58 -24.02 -2.49 -10.57
CA LYS A 58 -25.45 -2.83 -10.42
C LYS A 58 -25.86 -3.02 -8.94
N GLY A 59 -24.92 -2.95 -8.00
CA GLY A 59 -25.18 -3.07 -6.56
C GLY A 59 -25.18 -4.50 -6.03
N TYR A 60 -24.75 -5.49 -6.83
CA TYR A 60 -24.69 -6.87 -6.38
C TYR A 60 -23.54 -7.06 -5.40
N LYS A 61 -23.85 -7.67 -4.26
CA LYS A 61 -22.88 -7.93 -3.18
C LYS A 61 -22.07 -9.19 -3.40
N TYR A 62 -22.63 -10.15 -4.13
CA TYR A 62 -22.04 -11.45 -4.36
C TYR A 62 -22.26 -11.88 -5.80
N ALA A 63 -21.21 -12.37 -6.44
CA ALA A 63 -21.24 -12.93 -7.79
C ALA A 63 -20.05 -13.88 -7.98
N PHE A 64 -20.21 -14.93 -8.77
CA PHE A 64 -19.13 -15.87 -9.05
C PHE A 64 -18.99 -16.08 -10.56
N LEU A 65 -17.79 -15.87 -11.10
CA LEU A 65 -17.56 -16.00 -12.53
C LEU A 65 -16.14 -16.49 -12.81
N ASP A 66 -16.02 -17.59 -13.54
CA ASP A 66 -14.76 -18.11 -14.10
C ASP A 66 -13.63 -18.25 -13.03
N GLY A 67 -14.00 -18.73 -11.84
CA GLY A 67 -13.09 -18.90 -10.71
C GLY A 67 -12.79 -17.63 -9.92
N TYR A 68 -13.57 -16.57 -10.13
CA TYR A 68 -13.52 -15.33 -9.35
C TYR A 68 -14.78 -15.15 -8.52
N LEU A 69 -14.62 -14.80 -7.25
CA LEU A 69 -15.69 -14.52 -6.32
C LEU A 69 -15.71 -13.03 -5.96
N LEU A 70 -16.80 -12.35 -6.30
CA LEU A 70 -17.16 -11.05 -5.73
C LEU A 70 -17.79 -11.26 -4.35
N THR A 71 -17.29 -10.52 -3.37
CA THR A 71 -17.85 -10.42 -2.03
C THR A 71 -17.87 -8.96 -1.58
N TYR A 72 -18.80 -8.61 -0.70
CA TYR A 72 -18.87 -7.31 -0.07
C TYR A 72 -18.63 -7.43 1.43
N ASN A 73 -17.65 -6.69 1.93
CA ASN A 73 -17.29 -6.66 3.35
C ASN A 73 -17.83 -5.37 3.96
N PHE A 74 -18.76 -5.51 4.90
CA PHE A 74 -19.33 -4.38 5.63
C PHE A 74 -18.27 -3.72 6.54
N GLY A 75 -18.17 -2.40 6.48
CA GLY A 75 -17.38 -1.58 7.39
C GLY A 75 -18.25 -0.75 8.34
N PHE A 76 -17.64 -0.15 9.37
CA PHE A 76 -18.29 0.91 10.15
C PHE A 76 -18.36 2.18 9.28
N GLY A 77 -19.45 2.35 8.53
CA GLY A 77 -19.62 3.40 7.53
C GLY A 77 -19.75 2.80 6.13
N PHE A 78 -18.75 3.03 5.28
CA PHE A 78 -18.64 2.41 3.95
C PHE A 78 -17.81 1.12 4.05
N GLY A 79 -18.24 0.11 3.29
CA GLY A 79 -17.55 -1.17 3.14
C GLY A 79 -16.65 -1.23 1.92
N GLU A 80 -16.23 -2.44 1.58
CA GLU A 80 -15.37 -2.71 0.42
C GLU A 80 -15.90 -3.88 -0.38
N PHE A 81 -15.92 -3.75 -1.70
CA PHE A 81 -16.07 -4.89 -2.59
C PHE A 81 -14.70 -5.54 -2.82
N ARG A 82 -14.66 -6.86 -2.76
CA ARG A 82 -13.45 -7.65 -3.06
C ARG A 82 -13.77 -8.67 -4.13
N ILE A 83 -12.88 -8.79 -5.09
CA ILE A 83 -12.86 -9.90 -6.03
C ILE A 83 -11.68 -10.80 -5.66
N LEU A 84 -11.99 -12.05 -5.33
CA LEU A 84 -11.03 -13.07 -4.98
C LEU A 84 -10.86 -14.02 -6.16
N LYS A 85 -9.61 -14.39 -6.52
CA LYS A 85 -9.39 -15.61 -7.31
C LYS A 85 -9.47 -16.79 -6.35
N VAL A 86 -10.34 -17.75 -6.64
CA VAL A 86 -10.56 -18.92 -5.78
C VAL A 86 -10.28 -20.21 -6.54
N ASP A 87 -9.86 -21.24 -5.80
CA ASP A 87 -9.63 -22.59 -6.32
C ASP A 87 -10.96 -23.35 -6.43
N LEU A 88 -11.92 -22.77 -7.13
CA LEU A 88 -13.20 -23.38 -7.46
C LEU A 88 -13.45 -23.17 -8.95
N GLU A 89 -13.60 -24.26 -9.69
CA GLU A 89 -14.09 -24.24 -11.07
C GLU A 89 -15.52 -24.77 -11.05
N ASP A 90 -16.50 -23.86 -11.10
CA ASP A 90 -17.92 -24.20 -11.16
C ASP A 90 -18.61 -23.43 -12.30
N ASP A 91 -18.82 -24.15 -13.40
CA ASP A 91 -19.48 -23.63 -14.60
C ASP A 91 -20.94 -23.28 -14.34
N ASN A 92 -21.60 -23.91 -13.37
CA ASN A 92 -22.99 -23.63 -13.04
C ASN A 92 -23.13 -22.26 -12.38
N PHE A 93 -22.24 -21.90 -11.45
CA PHE A 93 -22.25 -20.55 -10.88
C PHE A 93 -21.86 -19.48 -11.90
N SER A 94 -20.89 -19.77 -12.77
CA SER A 94 -20.53 -18.86 -13.86
C SER A 94 -21.72 -18.61 -14.80
N ARG A 95 -22.53 -19.64 -15.08
CA ARG A 95 -23.79 -19.52 -15.83
C ARG A 95 -24.84 -18.71 -15.06
N LEU A 96 -25.04 -18.98 -13.77
CA LEU A 96 -25.98 -18.26 -12.92
C LEU A 96 -25.63 -16.77 -12.81
N THR A 97 -24.35 -16.42 -12.67
CA THR A 97 -23.91 -15.02 -12.65
C THR A 97 -24.20 -14.32 -13.98
N ARG A 98 -23.99 -14.98 -15.11
CA ARG A 98 -24.35 -14.41 -16.43
C ARG A 98 -25.86 -14.16 -16.51
N ALA A 99 -26.67 -15.13 -16.08
CA ALA A 99 -28.13 -15.01 -16.01
C ALA A 99 -28.61 -13.93 -15.02
N LEU A 100 -27.89 -13.71 -13.91
CA LEU A 100 -28.18 -12.62 -12.98
C LEU A 100 -27.93 -11.26 -13.65
N LEU A 101 -26.78 -11.12 -14.32
CA LEU A 101 -26.36 -9.88 -14.94
C LEU A 101 -27.21 -9.48 -16.15
N ASP A 102 -27.75 -10.46 -16.90
CA ASP A 102 -28.67 -10.22 -18.02
C ASP A 102 -30.15 -10.10 -17.58
N GLY A 103 -30.45 -10.36 -16.31
CA GLY A 103 -31.80 -10.25 -15.73
C GLY A 103 -32.69 -11.47 -15.96
N SER A 104 -32.15 -12.59 -16.46
CA SER A 104 -32.89 -13.84 -16.65
C SER A 104 -33.23 -14.56 -15.34
N ILE A 105 -32.53 -14.27 -14.25
CA ILE A 105 -32.87 -14.73 -12.89
C ILE A 105 -32.87 -13.57 -11.90
N GLU A 106 -33.66 -13.71 -10.83
CA GLU A 106 -33.68 -12.74 -9.74
C GLU A 106 -32.52 -12.94 -8.76
N GLU A 107 -32.09 -11.86 -8.09
CA GLU A 107 -31.04 -11.92 -7.06
C GLU A 107 -31.38 -12.89 -5.92
N ARG A 108 -32.66 -13.01 -5.56
CA ARG A 108 -33.11 -13.96 -4.54
C ARG A 108 -32.84 -15.41 -4.95
N GLU A 109 -33.11 -15.76 -6.20
CA GLU A 109 -32.85 -17.10 -6.75
C GLU A 109 -31.34 -17.38 -6.75
N TYR A 110 -30.56 -16.42 -7.23
CA TYR A 110 -29.10 -16.51 -7.22
C TYR A 110 -28.54 -16.73 -5.80
N ASN A 111 -28.98 -15.93 -4.83
CA ASN A 111 -28.50 -16.02 -3.44
C ASN A 111 -28.89 -17.35 -2.77
N LEU A 112 -30.02 -17.95 -3.14
CA LEU A 112 -30.41 -19.28 -2.65
C LEU A 112 -29.43 -20.36 -3.13
N GLU A 113 -29.00 -20.31 -4.39
CA GLU A 113 -27.97 -21.25 -4.89
C GLU A 113 -26.61 -20.98 -4.25
N LEU A 114 -26.23 -19.71 -4.11
CA LEU A 114 -24.96 -19.30 -3.49
C LEU A 114 -24.86 -19.76 -2.02
N SER A 115 -25.96 -19.75 -1.29
CA SER A 115 -25.98 -20.16 0.13
C SER A 115 -25.74 -21.66 0.37
N LYS A 116 -25.82 -22.49 -0.68
CA LYS A 116 -25.54 -23.94 -0.60
C LYS A 116 -24.04 -24.25 -0.63
N VAL A 117 -23.21 -23.28 -0.99
CA VAL A 117 -21.75 -23.46 -1.07
C VAL A 117 -21.14 -23.32 0.32
N ASP A 118 -20.26 -24.25 0.67
CA ASP A 118 -19.46 -24.18 1.88
C ASP A 118 -18.25 -23.24 1.67
N TRP A 119 -18.49 -21.93 1.80
CA TRP A 119 -17.50 -20.88 1.60
C TRP A 119 -16.28 -21.00 2.54
N SER A 120 -16.40 -21.74 3.66
CA SER A 120 -15.32 -21.91 4.63
C SER A 120 -14.12 -22.73 4.10
N LYS A 121 -14.34 -23.49 3.03
CA LYS A 121 -13.32 -24.35 2.41
C LYS A 121 -12.61 -23.70 1.22
N LEU A 122 -13.06 -22.52 0.80
CA LEU A 122 -12.47 -21.85 -0.35
C LEU A 122 -11.14 -21.22 0.02
N LYS A 123 -10.12 -21.63 -0.73
CA LYS A 123 -8.82 -20.96 -0.73
C LYS A 123 -8.79 -20.02 -1.92
N GLY A 124 -8.20 -18.85 -1.69
CA GLY A 124 -8.09 -17.82 -2.70
C GLY A 124 -7.28 -16.65 -2.22
N TYR A 125 -7.09 -15.70 -3.12
CA TYR A 125 -6.39 -14.45 -2.83
C TYR A 125 -7.12 -13.27 -3.48
N THR A 126 -7.01 -12.10 -2.85
CA THR A 126 -7.58 -10.86 -3.37
C THR A 126 -6.90 -10.48 -4.68
N VAL A 127 -7.72 -10.29 -5.71
CA VAL A 127 -7.31 -9.81 -7.03
C VAL A 127 -7.74 -8.37 -7.23
N MET A 128 -8.88 -7.95 -6.69
CA MET A 128 -9.33 -6.56 -6.79
C MET A 128 -10.04 -6.12 -5.51
N VAL A 129 -9.87 -4.86 -5.15
CA VAL A 129 -10.61 -4.19 -4.06
C VAL A 129 -11.18 -2.90 -4.61
N VAL A 130 -12.45 -2.63 -4.35
CA VAL A 130 -13.12 -1.37 -4.70
C VAL A 130 -13.73 -0.79 -3.43
N ASP A 131 -13.35 0.46 -3.13
CA ASP A 131 -13.88 1.21 -2.00
C ASP A 131 -15.32 1.67 -2.27
N GLU A 132 -16.25 1.35 -1.38
CA GLU A 132 -17.67 1.69 -1.58
C GLU A 132 -17.90 3.20 -1.57
N PHE A 133 -17.17 3.96 -0.76
CA PHE A 133 -17.33 5.41 -0.73
C PHE A 133 -16.96 6.03 -2.09
N SER A 134 -15.86 5.58 -2.68
CA SER A 134 -15.42 5.96 -4.02
C SER A 134 -16.44 5.53 -5.07
N LEU A 135 -17.05 4.34 -4.93
CA LEU A 135 -18.12 3.91 -5.83
C LEU A 135 -19.34 4.85 -5.77
N VAL A 136 -19.82 5.18 -4.57
CA VAL A 136 -21.00 6.05 -4.35
C VAL A 136 -20.73 7.47 -4.83
N SER A 137 -19.52 7.98 -4.65
CA SER A 137 -19.10 9.29 -5.13
C SER A 137 -18.74 9.32 -6.63
N SER A 138 -18.91 8.20 -7.34
CA SER A 138 -18.54 8.03 -8.76
C SER A 138 -17.06 8.33 -9.04
N ASP A 139 -16.22 8.02 -8.06
CA ASP A 139 -14.82 8.41 -8.00
C ASP A 139 -13.86 7.21 -8.08
N VAL A 140 -14.27 6.20 -8.84
CA VAL A 140 -13.50 4.98 -9.11
C VAL A 140 -12.89 5.06 -10.50
N ASP A 141 -11.59 4.80 -10.60
CA ASP A 141 -10.93 4.67 -11.89
C ASP A 141 -11.03 3.24 -12.43
N TRP A 142 -12.00 3.03 -13.30
CA TRP A 142 -12.25 1.74 -13.92
C TRP A 142 -11.24 1.33 -15.01
N ASN A 143 -10.34 2.23 -15.42
CA ASN A 143 -9.30 1.92 -16.43
C ASN A 143 -8.05 1.29 -15.79
N VAL A 144 -8.14 0.79 -14.56
CA VAL A 144 -7.01 0.32 -13.75
C VAL A 144 -6.13 -0.74 -14.42
N PHE A 145 -6.66 -1.53 -15.36
CA PHE A 145 -5.90 -2.55 -16.10
C PHE A 145 -4.99 -2.00 -17.22
N SER A 146 -5.16 -0.73 -17.58
CA SER A 146 -4.41 -0.04 -18.65
C SER A 146 -3.13 0.64 -18.16
N TYR A 147 -2.91 0.71 -16.85
CA TYR A 147 -1.73 1.36 -16.29
C TYR A 147 -0.45 0.59 -16.58
N GLU A 148 0.56 1.33 -17.03
CA GLU A 148 1.90 0.83 -17.29
C GLU A 148 2.94 1.67 -16.56
N ALA A 149 4.06 1.03 -16.20
CA ALA A 149 5.16 1.72 -15.55
C ALA A 149 5.92 2.59 -16.56
N GLY A 150 6.00 3.90 -16.28
CA GLY A 150 6.83 4.81 -17.06
C GLY A 150 8.33 4.61 -16.84
N ALA A 151 9.14 5.43 -17.53
CA ALA A 151 10.57 5.48 -17.32
C ALA A 151 10.89 6.06 -15.93
N LEU A 152 11.86 5.45 -15.23
CA LEU A 152 12.36 5.96 -13.96
C LEU A 152 13.39 7.06 -14.19
N VAL A 153 13.23 8.21 -13.51
CA VAL A 153 14.06 9.41 -13.71
C VAL A 153 14.70 9.88 -12.40
N ASN A 154 15.84 10.58 -12.49
CA ASN A 154 16.55 11.16 -11.34
C ASN A 154 16.86 10.12 -10.25
N CYS A 155 17.56 9.07 -10.67
CA CYS A 155 17.82 7.89 -9.84
C CYS A 155 19.13 7.98 -9.04
N LEU A 156 19.10 7.47 -7.82
CA LEU A 156 20.21 7.37 -6.89
C LEU A 156 20.21 5.98 -6.25
N GLU A 157 21.40 5.45 -5.95
CA GLU A 157 21.52 4.24 -5.15
C GLU A 157 21.31 4.57 -3.67
N LEU A 158 20.39 3.84 -3.04
CA LEU A 158 20.07 3.97 -1.63
C LEU A 158 20.13 2.59 -0.96
N ASP A 159 20.72 2.56 0.23
CA ASP A 159 20.60 1.42 1.14
C ASP A 159 19.23 1.48 1.81
N ALA A 160 18.22 1.13 1.02
CA ALA A 160 16.84 0.98 1.45
C ALA A 160 16.44 -0.49 1.38
N LYS A 161 15.73 -0.96 2.40
CA LYS A 161 15.24 -2.33 2.50
C LYS A 161 13.76 -2.31 2.84
N VAL A 162 13.01 -3.23 2.24
CA VAL A 162 11.60 -3.45 2.55
C VAL A 162 11.48 -4.85 3.11
N THR A 163 11.00 -4.98 4.35
CA THR A 163 10.92 -6.25 5.07
C THR A 163 9.59 -6.33 5.81
N GLY A 164 8.61 -7.03 5.22
CA GLY A 164 7.30 -7.24 5.84
C GLY A 164 6.66 -5.92 6.26
N GLU A 165 6.56 -5.71 7.58
CA GLU A 165 5.92 -4.54 8.19
C GLU A 165 6.83 -3.31 8.33
N LYS A 166 8.08 -3.38 7.85
CA LYS A 166 9.06 -2.30 8.00
C LYS A 166 9.73 -1.92 6.69
N VAL A 167 10.03 -0.63 6.58
CA VAL A 167 10.91 -0.06 5.56
C VAL A 167 12.10 0.55 6.27
N SER A 168 13.31 0.18 5.88
CA SER A 168 14.54 0.74 6.44
C SER A 168 15.29 1.57 5.42
N VAL A 169 15.89 2.69 5.86
CA VAL A 169 16.85 3.49 5.09
C VAL A 169 18.04 3.79 5.99
N GLY A 170 19.20 3.22 5.67
CA GLY A 170 20.34 3.23 6.60
C GLY A 170 19.97 2.57 7.93
N SER A 171 20.28 3.23 9.05
CA SER A 171 19.95 2.76 10.40
C SER A 171 18.54 3.16 10.87
N LEU A 172 17.70 3.75 10.01
CA LEU A 172 16.36 4.21 10.35
C LEU A 172 15.33 3.19 9.87
N SER A 173 14.39 2.80 10.74
CA SER A 173 13.38 1.77 10.42
C SER A 173 11.97 2.27 10.68
N PHE A 174 11.16 2.37 9.63
CA PHE A 174 9.81 2.93 9.62
C PHE A 174 8.76 1.83 9.53
N LEU A 175 7.66 1.97 10.25
CA LEU A 175 6.52 1.05 10.13
C LEU A 175 5.78 1.32 8.81
N VAL A 176 5.43 0.24 8.11
CA VAL A 176 4.62 0.31 6.89
C VAL A 176 3.24 0.86 7.24
N LYS A 177 2.87 1.97 6.59
CA LYS A 177 1.52 2.51 6.67
C LYS A 177 0.63 1.74 5.70
N ARG A 178 -0.60 1.43 6.13
CA ARG A 178 -1.60 0.74 5.30
C ARG A 178 -2.23 1.71 4.30
N TYR A 179 -1.50 2.03 3.24
CA TYR A 179 -2.01 2.83 2.12
C TYR A 179 -2.77 1.99 1.08
N SER A 180 -2.55 0.68 1.08
CA SER A 180 -3.09 -0.30 0.16
C SER A 180 -3.41 -1.60 0.90
N GLU A 181 -4.41 -2.33 0.39
CA GLU A 181 -4.73 -3.70 0.81
C GLU A 181 -3.60 -4.69 0.47
N PHE A 182 -2.80 -4.39 -0.54
CA PHE A 182 -1.61 -5.16 -0.84
C PHE A 182 -0.42 -4.66 -0.02
N VAL A 183 -0.01 -5.48 0.95
CA VAL A 183 1.07 -5.16 1.90
C VAL A 183 2.35 -4.72 1.21
N ASP A 184 2.76 -5.42 0.15
CA ASP A 184 3.98 -5.08 -0.60
C ASP A 184 3.88 -3.69 -1.25
N LEU A 185 2.72 -3.36 -1.85
CA LEU A 185 2.48 -2.05 -2.45
C LEU A 185 2.49 -0.95 -1.37
N SER A 186 1.82 -1.20 -0.23
CA SER A 186 1.86 -0.32 0.95
C SER A 186 3.27 -0.03 1.43
N ALA A 187 4.16 -1.03 1.39
CA ALA A 187 5.54 -0.86 1.85
C ALA A 187 6.33 0.09 0.92
N PHE A 188 6.20 -0.06 -0.40
CA PHE A 188 6.84 0.87 -1.34
C PHE A 188 6.22 2.27 -1.32
N MET A 189 4.90 2.37 -1.14
CA MET A 189 4.23 3.66 -0.90
C MET A 189 4.75 4.31 0.38
N THR A 190 4.99 3.54 1.44
CA THR A 190 5.58 4.04 2.70
C THR A 190 7.00 4.52 2.48
N LEU A 191 7.86 3.76 1.79
CA LEU A 191 9.21 4.20 1.42
C LEU A 191 9.16 5.56 0.71
N PHE A 192 8.26 5.73 -0.26
CA PHE A 192 8.11 6.99 -0.98
C PHE A 192 7.54 8.11 -0.13
N SER A 193 6.64 7.79 0.80
CA SER A 193 6.14 8.72 1.81
C SER A 193 7.27 9.24 2.71
N VAL A 194 8.17 8.36 3.15
CA VAL A 194 9.38 8.74 3.91
C VAL A 194 10.27 9.66 3.09
N LEU A 195 10.62 9.26 1.86
CA LEU A 195 11.56 10.00 1.00
C LEU A 195 11.01 11.37 0.55
N ARG A 196 9.72 11.47 0.27
CA ARG A 196 9.07 12.71 -0.17
C ARG A 196 8.57 13.58 0.99
N GLY A 197 8.60 13.06 2.22
CA GLY A 197 8.22 13.78 3.42
C GLY A 197 6.73 13.77 3.76
N GLY A 198 5.99 12.78 3.27
CA GLY A 198 4.61 12.51 3.70
C GLY A 198 4.51 11.61 4.94
N TYR A 199 5.62 11.02 5.41
CA TYR A 199 5.62 10.17 6.59
C TYR A 199 5.67 11.02 7.87
N GLU A 200 4.66 10.84 8.72
CA GLU A 200 4.62 11.35 10.08
C GLU A 200 4.43 10.19 11.07
N GLY A 201 5.23 10.22 12.13
CA GLY A 201 5.15 9.26 13.23
C GLY A 201 6.51 8.76 13.72
N GLU A 202 6.44 7.73 14.54
CA GLU A 202 7.60 7.05 15.12
C GLU A 202 8.34 6.19 14.09
N PHE A 203 9.64 6.05 14.33
CA PHE A 203 10.53 5.12 13.65
C PHE A 203 11.59 4.63 14.64
N GLU A 204 12.17 3.47 14.37
CA GLU A 204 13.13 2.82 15.24
C GLU A 204 14.57 3.11 14.79
N LEU A 205 15.46 3.10 15.79
CA LEU A 205 16.91 3.10 15.68
C LEU A 205 17.44 1.83 16.37
N ASP A 206 18.69 1.43 16.11
CA ASP A 206 19.30 0.20 16.69
C ASP A 206 19.16 0.08 18.22
N ASN A 207 19.14 1.22 18.94
CA ASN A 207 18.97 1.26 20.39
C ASN A 207 18.12 2.46 20.83
N GLY A 208 17.06 2.77 20.09
CA GLY A 208 16.31 3.98 20.34
C GLY A 208 15.15 4.18 19.39
N ASN A 209 14.54 5.37 19.47
CA ASN A 209 13.42 5.73 18.61
C ASN A 209 13.58 7.17 18.13
N GLY A 210 12.97 7.43 16.98
CA GLY A 210 12.80 8.74 16.40
C GLY A 210 11.33 9.04 16.15
N TYR A 211 11.03 10.32 16.03
CA TYR A 211 9.71 10.82 15.64
C TYR A 211 9.91 11.93 14.62
N VAL A 212 9.30 11.80 13.45
CA VAL A 212 9.32 12.80 12.38
C VAL A 212 7.92 13.34 12.14
N TYR A 213 7.81 14.66 12.00
CA TYR A 213 6.55 15.38 11.81
C TYR A 213 6.66 16.51 10.79
N GLN A 214 7.75 16.54 10.03
CA GLN A 214 7.93 17.37 8.85
C GLN A 214 8.73 16.59 7.80
N PRO A 215 8.65 16.95 6.52
CA PRO A 215 9.50 16.39 5.48
C PRO A 215 10.99 16.44 5.86
N PHE A 216 11.75 15.36 5.60
CA PHE A 216 13.20 15.36 5.80
C PHE A 216 13.91 16.52 5.09
N SER A 217 13.39 17.01 3.96
CA SER A 217 13.92 18.21 3.29
C SER A 217 13.86 19.50 4.14
N ALA A 218 13.04 19.53 5.19
CA ALA A 218 12.83 20.69 6.06
C ALA A 218 13.34 20.47 7.50
N VAL A 219 13.78 19.26 7.85
CA VAL A 219 14.25 18.99 9.21
C VAL A 219 15.59 19.66 9.47
N SER A 220 15.77 20.12 10.70
CA SER A 220 17.06 20.61 11.20
C SER A 220 17.27 20.14 12.63
N ILE A 221 18.45 19.60 12.92
CA ILE A 221 18.84 19.23 14.27
C ILE A 221 19.51 20.45 14.92
N LYS A 222 18.94 20.92 16.03
CA LYS A 222 19.39 22.13 16.74
C LYS A 222 20.08 21.82 18.06
N HIS A 223 19.75 20.68 18.66
CA HIS A 223 20.26 20.26 19.94
C HIS A 223 20.71 18.81 19.88
N VAL A 224 21.87 18.53 20.46
CA VAL A 224 22.42 17.19 20.69
C VAL A 224 22.97 17.14 22.11
N GLY A 225 22.62 16.10 22.88
CA GLY A 225 23.11 15.95 24.24
C GLY A 225 22.39 14.84 25.02
N LYS A 226 22.75 14.67 26.30
CA LYS A 226 22.11 13.68 27.18
C LYS A 226 21.02 14.33 28.02
N THR A 227 19.77 13.90 27.88
CA THR A 227 18.62 14.53 28.55
C THR A 227 17.44 13.56 28.69
N ARG A 228 16.52 13.86 29.61
CA ARG A 228 15.22 13.18 29.73
C ARG A 228 14.14 13.78 28.82
N ILE A 229 14.36 15.01 28.35
CA ILE A 229 13.41 15.75 27.52
C ILE A 229 14.01 15.85 26.12
N CYS A 230 13.50 15.02 25.20
CA CYS A 230 14.04 14.90 23.85
C CYS A 230 13.00 15.28 22.80
N GLY A 231 12.79 16.58 22.61
CA GLY A 231 11.77 17.11 21.70
C GLY A 231 10.37 16.56 22.02
N LYS A 232 9.85 15.67 21.17
CA LYS A 232 8.55 14.98 21.34
C LYS A 232 8.57 13.89 22.42
N PHE A 233 9.72 13.41 22.86
CA PHE A 233 9.83 12.34 23.85
C PHE A 233 10.03 12.86 25.28
N ARG A 234 9.49 12.12 26.25
CA ARG A 234 9.74 12.27 27.69
C ARG A 234 10.22 10.92 28.21
N LEU A 235 11.48 10.84 28.63
CA LEU A 235 12.17 9.60 28.96
C LEU A 235 12.22 9.39 30.47
N GLU A 236 12.11 8.13 30.88
CA GLU A 236 12.24 7.72 32.28
C GLU A 236 13.65 8.06 32.81
N GLU A 237 14.69 7.72 32.05
CA GLU A 237 16.09 8.02 32.35
C GLU A 237 16.75 8.91 31.26
N PRO A 238 17.82 9.66 31.58
CA PRO A 238 18.53 10.46 30.59
C PRO A 238 19.19 9.59 29.51
N ALA A 239 18.86 9.84 28.24
CA ALA A 239 19.44 9.14 27.08
C ALA A 239 20.16 10.13 26.15
N TYR A 240 20.98 9.62 25.22
CA TYR A 240 21.52 10.43 24.14
C TYR A 240 20.37 10.88 23.25
N CYS A 241 20.32 12.17 22.96
CA CYS A 241 19.18 12.79 22.31
C CYS A 241 19.64 13.80 21.25
N ALA A 242 18.93 13.85 20.13
CA ALA A 242 19.03 14.88 19.12
C ALA A 242 17.64 15.35 18.67
N PHE A 243 17.39 16.66 18.64
CA PHE A 243 16.10 17.20 18.23
C PHE A 243 16.22 18.60 17.63
N GLY A 244 15.19 19.01 16.92
CA GLY A 244 15.06 20.36 16.38
C GLY A 244 13.75 20.51 15.60
N ASP A 245 13.80 21.17 14.46
CA ASP A 245 12.60 21.38 13.65
C ASP A 245 12.22 20.07 12.96
N GLY A 246 10.98 19.65 13.16
CA GLY A 246 10.40 18.52 12.44
C GLY A 246 10.85 17.12 12.88
N ILE A 247 11.79 17.00 13.83
CA ILE A 247 12.34 15.70 14.22
C ILE A 247 12.79 15.64 15.70
N SER A 248 12.68 14.46 16.29
CA SER A 248 13.24 14.11 17.60
C SER A 248 13.80 12.69 17.54
N LEU A 249 14.97 12.45 18.13
CA LEU A 249 15.70 11.18 18.13
C LEU A 249 16.28 10.94 19.52
N TYR A 250 16.14 9.74 20.08
CA TYR A 250 16.91 9.35 21.26
C TYR A 250 17.46 7.94 21.13
N SER A 251 18.55 7.66 21.81
CA SER A 251 19.13 6.33 21.93
C SER A 251 19.87 6.15 23.25
N SER A 252 19.87 4.92 23.78
CA SER A 252 20.73 4.56 24.92
C SER A 252 22.21 4.46 24.54
N ASN A 253 22.54 4.46 23.25
CA ASN A 253 23.89 4.35 22.72
C ASN A 253 24.26 5.58 21.87
N GLU A 254 25.38 6.23 22.18
CA GLU A 254 25.84 7.45 21.49
C GLU A 254 26.13 7.22 20.01
N GLN A 255 26.81 6.12 19.68
CA GLN A 255 27.15 5.77 18.29
C GLN A 255 25.90 5.47 17.46
N SER A 256 24.88 4.85 18.07
CA SER A 256 23.57 4.64 17.44
C SER A 256 22.92 5.98 17.10
N LEU A 257 22.93 6.95 18.02
CA LEU A 257 22.42 8.29 17.75
C LEU A 257 23.21 9.01 16.65
N GLU A 258 24.54 8.97 16.69
CA GLU A 258 25.38 9.60 15.67
C GLU A 258 25.13 9.04 14.27
N ARG A 259 24.94 7.72 14.14
CA ARG A 259 24.55 7.09 12.87
C ARG A 259 23.18 7.56 12.41
N ALA A 260 22.20 7.58 13.31
CA ALA A 260 20.86 8.07 13.00
C ALA A 260 20.88 9.52 12.50
N ILE A 261 21.65 10.41 13.15
CA ILE A 261 21.82 11.80 12.71
C ILE A 261 22.40 11.86 11.29
N LYS A 262 23.46 11.08 11.00
CA LYS A 262 24.05 11.02 9.66
C LYS A 262 23.05 10.53 8.60
N ASP A 263 22.25 9.53 8.92
CA ASP A 263 21.24 9.00 7.99
C ASP A 263 20.06 9.95 7.79
N VAL A 264 19.65 10.69 8.82
CA VAL A 264 18.68 11.78 8.69
C VAL A 264 19.20 12.88 7.76
N GLU A 265 20.45 13.30 7.93
CA GLU A 265 21.10 14.30 7.07
C GLU A 265 21.20 13.81 5.62
N ARG A 266 21.57 12.55 5.42
CA ARG A 266 21.59 11.92 4.09
C ARG A 266 20.20 11.86 3.47
N LEU A 267 19.17 11.50 4.23
CA LEU A 267 17.78 11.50 3.77
C LEU A 267 17.32 12.91 3.37
N ARG A 268 17.70 13.93 4.12
CA ARG A 268 17.41 15.33 3.79
C ARG A 268 18.00 15.73 2.43
N GLU A 269 19.27 15.40 2.20
CA GLU A 269 19.94 15.67 0.91
C GLU A 269 19.29 14.92 -0.25
N ILE A 270 18.97 13.64 -0.06
CA ILE A 270 18.33 12.80 -1.09
C ILE A 270 16.93 13.32 -1.41
N SER A 271 16.14 13.63 -0.38
CA SER A 271 14.78 14.18 -0.54
C SER A 271 14.79 15.45 -1.40
N GLY A 272 15.79 16.31 -1.22
CA GLY A 272 15.98 17.50 -2.07
C GLY A 272 16.25 17.17 -3.54
N LYS A 273 17.04 16.12 -3.82
CA LYS A 273 17.39 15.69 -5.19
C LYS A 273 16.28 14.93 -5.91
N LEU A 274 15.38 14.28 -5.19
CA LEU A 274 14.25 13.53 -5.77
C LEU A 274 13.05 14.43 -6.14
N LYS A 275 13.04 15.69 -5.73
CA LYS A 275 11.96 16.67 -5.99
C LYS A 275 12.13 17.48 -7.29
N SER A 276 13.25 17.33 -7.99
CA SER A 276 13.54 18.00 -9.27
C SER A 276 13.05 17.22 -10.47
#